data_AF-A0A7S1ZZG3-F1
#
_entry.id   AF-A0A7S1ZZG3-F1
#
_cell.length_a   1.000
_cell.length_b   1.000
_cell.length_c   1.000
_cell.angle_alpha   90.00
_cell.angle_beta   90.00
_cell.angle_gamma   90.00
#
_symmetry.space_group_name_H-M   'P 1'
#
loop_
_entity.id
_entity.type
_entity.pdbx_description
1 polymer ?
#
loop_
_entity_poly.entity_id
_entity_poly.type
_entity_poly.pdbx_seq_one_letter_code
_entity_poly.pdbx_strand_id
1 'polypeptide(L)'
;DVGATRAVLASMSRNPMKAHVQKEGCFFLQNMTFLSDDVSEEIAEAGIIPIIVKAMSSNPNYDDLQESACGVFSNLALDEVTRTAANEAGAIPLIIAALDGCKDLA
;
A
#
# COMPACT_ATOMS: atom_id res chain seq x y z
N ASP A 1 7.21 13.29 7.19
CA ASP A 1 6.31 14.42 7.47
C ASP A 1 4.88 13.91 7.45
N VAL A 2 4.28 13.83 8.64
CA VAL A 2 2.92 13.30 8.88
C VAL A 2 1.87 14.06 8.06
N GLY A 3 2.08 15.36 7.84
CA GLY A 3 1.16 16.20 7.07
C GLY A 3 1.09 15.79 5.60
N ALA A 4 2.26 15.49 5.00
CA ALA A 4 2.35 14.99 3.63
C ALA A 4 1.68 13.63 3.47
N THR A 5 1.96 12.69 4.39
CA THR A 5 1.34 11.36 4.41
C THR A 5 -0.19 11.45 4.44
N ARG A 6 -0.75 12.25 5.37
CA ARG A 6 -2.20 12.45 5.47
C ARG A 6 -2.82 13.06 4.21
N ALA A 7 -2.14 14.02 3.58
CA ALA A 7 -2.61 14.64 2.34
C ALA A 7 -2.68 13.63 1.18
N VAL A 8 -1.66 12.77 1.06
CA VAL A 8 -1.62 11.69 0.05
C VAL A 8 -2.75 10.69 0.30
N LEU A 9 -2.93 10.23 1.54
CA LEU A 9 -4.01 9.30 1.90
C LEU A 9 -5.41 9.86 1.64
N ALA A 10 -5.61 11.16 1.91
CA ALA A 10 -6.87 11.83 1.60
C ALA A 10 -7.12 11.90 0.09
N SER A 11 -6.06 12.12 -0.70
CA SER A 11 -6.15 12.13 -2.17
C SER A 11 -6.51 10.74 -2.72
N MET A 12 -5.83 9.69 -2.25
CA MET A 12 -6.12 8.30 -2.62
C MET A 12 -7.55 7.91 -2.26
N SER A 13 -7.99 8.23 -1.04
CA SER A 13 -9.34 7.96 -0.56
C SER A 13 -10.44 8.64 -1.38
N ARG A 14 -10.20 9.87 -1.86
CA ARG A 14 -11.14 10.59 -2.74
C ARG A 14 -11.15 10.08 -4.18
N ASN A 15 -10.13 9.35 -4.61
CA ASN A 15 -9.95 8.94 -5.99
C ASN A 15 -9.70 7.41 -6.14
N PRO A 16 -10.53 6.53 -5.54
CA PRO A 16 -10.23 5.10 -5.44
C PRO A 16 -10.12 4.40 -6.80
N MET A 17 -10.82 4.89 -7.83
CA MET A 17 -10.82 4.31 -9.19
C MET A 17 -9.79 4.94 -10.13
N LYS A 18 -9.01 5.93 -9.68
CA LYS A 18 -7.96 6.55 -10.51
C LYS A 18 -6.64 5.83 -10.27
N ALA A 19 -6.39 4.78 -11.04
CA ALA A 19 -5.20 3.93 -10.89
C ALA A 19 -3.88 4.71 -10.81
N HIS A 20 -3.69 5.76 -11.62
CA HIS A 20 -2.49 6.62 -11.54
C HIS A 20 -2.34 7.34 -10.18
N VAL A 21 -3.44 7.84 -9.60
CA VAL A 21 -3.40 8.48 -8.26
C VAL A 21 -3.04 7.45 -7.20
N GLN A 22 -3.60 6.26 -7.31
CA GLN A 22 -3.29 5.17 -6.39
C GLN A 22 -1.82 4.75 -6.49
N LYS A 23 -1.30 4.60 -7.72
CA LYS A 23 0.09 4.20 -7.99
C LYS A 23 1.07 5.21 -7.41
N GLU A 24 0.91 6.51 -7.72
CA GLU A 24 1.80 7.54 -7.18
C GLU A 24 1.68 7.66 -5.66
N GLY A 25 0.48 7.45 -5.12
CA GLY A 25 0.26 7.37 -3.68
C GLY A 25 1.00 6.21 -3.03
N CYS A 26 0.89 4.99 -3.57
CA CYS A 26 1.61 3.82 -3.09
C CYS A 26 3.13 3.99 -3.22
N PHE A 27 3.62 4.56 -4.31
CA PHE A 27 5.05 4.85 -4.50
C PHE A 27 5.59 5.84 -3.46
N PHE A 28 4.84 6.91 -3.18
CA PHE A 28 5.17 7.83 -2.09
C PHE A 28 5.20 7.11 -0.75
N LEU A 29 4.16 6.32 -0.45
CA LEU A 29 4.06 5.58 0.80
C LEU A 29 5.20 4.58 0.97
N GLN A 30 5.60 3.87 -0.08
CA GLN A 30 6.73 2.93 -0.06
C GLN A 30 8.02 3.62 0.39
N ASN A 31 8.30 4.81 -0.15
CA ASN A 31 9.47 5.57 0.27
C ASN A 31 9.37 6.04 1.72
N MET A 32 8.18 6.47 2.15
CA MET A 32 7.95 6.90 3.53
C MET A 32 8.05 5.76 4.54
N THR A 33 7.58 4.55 4.19
CA THR A 33 7.65 3.37 5.06
C THR A 33 9.05 2.76 5.16
N PHE A 34 9.95 3.08 4.22
CA PHE A 34 11.35 2.65 4.28
C PHE A 34 12.22 3.55 5.17
N LEU A 35 11.88 4.84 5.26
CA LEU A 35 12.78 5.87 5.81
C LEU A 35 12.57 6.21 7.29
N SER A 36 11.60 5.61 7.98
CA SER A 36 11.29 5.96 9.36
C SER A 36 11.33 4.73 10.28
N ASP A 37 12.00 4.89 11.43
CA ASP A 37 12.03 3.88 12.49
C ASP A 37 10.71 3.83 13.28
N ASP A 38 9.95 4.93 13.26
CA ASP A 38 8.64 5.11 13.92
C ASP A 38 7.45 4.81 12.98
N VAL A 39 7.73 4.15 11.85
CA VAL A 39 6.76 3.79 10.82
C VAL A 39 5.57 3.04 11.41
N SER A 40 5.77 2.17 12.41
CA SER A 40 4.69 1.37 12.99
C SER A 40 3.61 2.22 13.68
N GLU A 41 3.99 3.26 14.45
CA GLU A 41 3.06 4.11 15.19
C GLU A 41 2.32 5.07 14.24
N GLU A 42 3.06 5.69 13.32
CA GLU A 42 2.48 6.64 12.35
C GLU A 42 1.58 5.94 11.32
N ILE A 43 1.90 4.70 10.94
CA ILE A 43 1.07 3.87 10.04
C ILE A 43 -0.19 3.37 10.71
N ALA A 44 -0.07 2.91 11.96
CA ALA A 44 -1.22 2.48 12.75
C ALA A 44 -2.20 3.64 12.95
N GLU A 45 -1.70 4.84 13.26
CA GLU A 45 -2.54 6.03 13.40
C GLU A 45 -3.09 6.58 12.07
N ALA A 46 -2.29 6.54 10.99
CA ALA A 46 -2.69 7.11 9.70
C ALA A 46 -3.62 6.22 8.88
N GLY A 47 -3.78 4.94 9.23
CA GLY A 47 -4.70 4.04 8.52
C GLY A 47 -4.25 3.71 7.09
N ILE A 48 -2.93 3.59 6.87
CA ILE A 48 -2.34 3.35 5.55
C ILE A 48 -2.79 2.00 4.96
N ILE A 49 -2.80 0.94 5.77
CA ILE A 49 -3.08 -0.44 5.33
C ILE A 49 -4.47 -0.56 4.65
N PRO A 50 -5.59 -0.13 5.28
CA PRO A 50 -6.91 -0.18 4.64
C PRO A 50 -6.98 0.56 3.30
N ILE A 51 -6.25 1.67 3.16
CA ILE A 51 -6.23 2.47 1.94
C ILE A 51 -5.51 1.71 0.82
N ILE A 52 -4.39 1.05 1.11
CA ILE A 52 -3.65 0.25 0.12
C ILE A 52 -4.47 -0.97 -0.31
N VAL A 53 -5.08 -1.69 0.65
CA VAL A 53 -5.99 -2.82 0.35
C VAL A 53 -7.12 -2.35 -0.57
N LYS A 54 -7.71 -1.17 -0.28
CA LYS A 54 -8.76 -0.60 -1.13
C LYS A 54 -8.25 -0.22 -2.51
N ALA A 55 -7.04 0.34 -2.61
CA ALA A 55 -6.42 0.72 -3.86
C ALA A 55 -6.21 -0.51 -4.78
N MET A 56 -5.59 -1.56 -4.26
CA MET A 56 -5.33 -2.81 -4.97
C MET A 56 -6.63 -3.47 -5.44
N SER A 57 -7.62 -3.61 -4.54
CA SER A 57 -8.91 -4.24 -4.86
C SER A 57 -9.77 -3.42 -5.83
N SER A 58 -9.61 -2.09 -5.88
CA SER A 58 -10.35 -1.23 -6.80
C SER A 58 -9.73 -1.15 -8.20
N ASN A 59 -8.46 -1.54 -8.35
CA ASN A 59 -7.70 -1.44 -9.60
C ASN A 59 -6.84 -2.70 -9.83
N PRO A 60 -7.43 -3.91 -9.87
CA PRO A 60 -6.69 -5.17 -9.84
C PRO A 60 -5.81 -5.41 -11.09
N ASN A 61 -6.16 -4.80 -12.23
CA ASN A 61 -5.48 -5.00 -13.51
C ASN A 61 -4.46 -3.89 -13.84
N TYR A 62 -4.01 -3.13 -12.84
CA TYR A 62 -3.03 -2.06 -13.06
C TYR A 62 -1.71 -2.43 -12.40
N ASP A 63 -0.86 -3.09 -13.16
CA ASP A 63 0.34 -3.77 -12.68
C ASP A 63 1.28 -2.84 -11.91
N ASP A 64 1.53 -1.62 -12.41
CA ASP A 64 2.36 -0.61 -11.73
C ASP A 64 1.85 -0.27 -10.32
N LEU A 65 0.53 -0.25 -10.10
CA LEU A 65 -0.05 -0.06 -8.77
C LEU A 65 0.18 -1.30 -7.92
N GLN A 66 -0.03 -2.50 -8.46
CA GLN A 66 0.14 -3.74 -7.72
C GLN A 66 1.59 -3.90 -7.25
N GLU A 67 2.56 -3.60 -8.13
CA GLU A 67 3.99 -3.56 -7.80
C GLU A 67 4.27 -2.54 -6.68
N SER A 68 3.81 -1.30 -6.85
CA SER A 68 4.02 -0.24 -5.84
C SER A 68 3.40 -0.59 -4.49
N ALA A 69 2.19 -1.17 -4.49
CA ALA A 69 1.49 -1.59 -3.28
C ALA A 69 2.19 -2.77 -2.58
N CYS A 70 2.65 -3.76 -3.34
CA CYS A 70 3.48 -4.85 -2.82
C CYS A 70 4.78 -4.30 -2.20
N GLY A 71 5.37 -3.27 -2.79
CA GLY A 71 6.51 -2.56 -2.22
C GLY A 71 6.23 -1.89 -0.88
N VAL A 72 5.02 -1.37 -0.66
CA VAL A 72 4.63 -0.89 0.68
C VAL A 72 4.54 -2.06 1.66
N PHE A 73 3.87 -3.16 1.27
CA PHE A 73 3.72 -4.32 2.14
C PHE A 73 5.04 -5.02 2.46
N SER A 74 6.03 -5.01 1.56
CA SER A 74 7.36 -5.57 1.86
C SER A 74 8.05 -4.82 3.00
N ASN A 75 7.89 -3.50 3.05
CA ASN A 75 8.42 -2.69 4.15
C ASN A 75 7.63 -2.95 5.44
N LEU A 76 6.30 -3.02 5.34
CA LEU A 76 5.44 -3.30 6.49
C LEU A 76 5.60 -4.71 7.06
N ALA A 77 6.07 -5.68 6.28
CA ALA A 77 6.28 -7.03 6.76
C ALA A 77 7.43 -7.14 7.78
N LEU A 78 8.31 -6.12 7.84
CA LEU A 78 9.46 -6.07 8.75
C LEU A 78 9.06 -5.86 10.22
N ASP A 79 7.93 -5.21 10.47
CA ASP A 79 7.37 -4.98 11.81
C ASP A 79 6.20 -5.94 12.11
N GLU A 80 6.12 -6.42 13.35
CA GLU A 80 5.10 -7.41 13.76
C GLU A 80 3.70 -6.82 13.83
N VAL A 81 3.57 -5.57 14.29
CA VAL A 81 2.28 -4.89 14.43
C VAL A 81 1.71 -4.65 13.04
N THR A 82 2.49 -4.09 12.13
CA THR A 82 2.03 -3.82 10.75
C THR A 82 1.80 -5.10 9.95
N ARG A 83 2.58 -6.16 10.17
CA ARG A 83 2.36 -7.48 9.56
C ARG A 83 1.04 -8.09 10.00
N THR A 84 0.72 -8.02 11.30
CA THR A 84 -0.55 -8.52 11.85
C THR A 84 -1.72 -7.71 11.30
N ALA A 85 -1.63 -6.38 11.33
CA ALA A 85 -2.66 -5.50 10.79
C ALA A 85 -2.90 -5.71 9.28
N ALA A 86 -1.85 -5.95 8.49
CA ALA A 86 -1.98 -6.24 7.06
C ALA A 86 -2.71 -7.57 6.82
N ASN A 87 -2.43 -8.59 7.63
CA ASN A 87 -3.15 -9.86 7.58
C ASN A 87 -4.64 -9.68 7.91
N GLU A 88 -4.95 -8.99 9.00
CA GLU A 88 -6.33 -8.71 9.43
C GLU A 88 -7.11 -7.87 8.42
N ALA A 89 -6.43 -6.96 7.71
CA ALA A 89 -7.03 -6.16 6.65
C ALA A 89 -7.24 -6.93 5.33
N GLY A 90 -6.82 -8.19 5.25
CA GLY A 90 -6.98 -9.01 4.04
C GLY A 90 -5.99 -8.67 2.92
N ALA A 91 -4.78 -8.22 3.25
CA ALA A 91 -3.75 -7.92 2.25
C ALA A 91 -3.21 -9.19 1.56
N ILE A 92 -3.13 -10.32 2.27
CA ILE A 92 -2.47 -11.55 1.76
C ILE A 92 -3.08 -12.05 0.44
N PRO A 93 -4.42 -12.23 0.31
CA PRO A 93 -5.01 -12.67 -0.96
C PRO A 93 -4.75 -11.71 -2.13
N LEU A 94 -4.68 -10.40 -1.86
CA LEU A 94 -4.38 -9.39 -2.89
C LEU A 94 -2.93 -9.46 -3.35
N ILE A 95 -1.99 -9.66 -2.42
CA ILE A 95 -0.57 -9.85 -2.74
C ILE A 95 -0.40 -11.12 -3.59
N ILE A 96 -1.06 -12.23 -3.22
CA ILE A 96 -1.00 -13.47 -4.02
C ILE A 96 -1.56 -13.22 -5.43
N ALA A 97 -2.70 -12.55 -5.56
CA ALA A 97 -3.29 -12.23 -6.85
C ALA A 97 -2.38 -11.33 -7.71
N ALA A 98 -1.72 -10.33 -7.09
CA ALA A 98 -0.74 -9.49 -7.76
C ALA A 98 0.45 -10.31 -8.29
N LEU A 99 0.98 -11.23 -7.48
CA LEU A 99 2.09 -12.11 -7.87
C LEU A 99 1.69 -13.09 -8.99
N ASP A 100 0.47 -13.63 -8.95
CA ASP A 100 -0.06 -14.51 -9.99
C ASP A 100 -0.34 -13.78 -11.32
N GLY A 101 -0.59 -12.47 -11.26
CA GLY A 101 -0.76 -11.59 -12.41
C GLY A 101 0.54 -11.28 -13.15
N CYS A 102 1.69 -11.34 -12.47
CA CYS A 102 3.03 -11.11 -13.04
C CYS A 102 3.53 -12.25 -13.95
N LYS A 103 2.70 -12.77 -14.86
CA LYS A 103 3.07 -13.86 -15.78
C LYS A 103 3.91 -13.44 -17.00
N ASP A 104 4.25 -12.17 -17.14
CA ASP A 104 4.93 -11.64 -18.35
C ASP A 104 6.41 -11.22 -18.12
N LEU A 105 7.18 -12.04 -17.39
CA LEU A 105 8.65 -11.93 -17.34
C LEU A 105 9.33 -13.29 -17.60
N ALA A 106 8.91 -14.00 -18.65
CA ALA A 106 9.59 -15.18 -19.19
C ALA A 106 10.10 -14.93 -20.62
#